data_AF-A0A7J9PZ80-F1
#
_entry.id   AF-A0A7J9PZ80-F1
#
_cell.length_a   1.000
_cell.length_b   1.000
_cell.length_c   1.000
_cell.angle_alpha   90.00
_cell.angle_beta   90.00
_cell.angle_gamma   90.00
#
_symmetry.space_group_name_H-M   'P 1'
#
loop_
_entity.id
_entity.type
_entity.pdbx_description
1 polymer ?
#
loop_
_entity_poly.entity_id
_entity_poly.type
_entity_poly.pdbx_seq_one_letter_code
_entity_poly.pdbx_strand_id
1 'polypeptide(L)'
;MGRKEELAKKVQELIHDLKHIRNIGTAAHIDHGKTTLSDNLLAGAGMISEALAGTQLLLDYDEQEQARGITINAANASMIHKYNNEEYLINLIDTPG
;
A
#
# COMPACT_ATOMS: atom_id res chain seq x y z
N MET A 1 23.45 1.96 6.13
CA MET A 1 22.06 1.73 6.54
C MET A 1 21.25 1.46 5.29
N GLY A 2 20.55 0.34 5.23
CA GLY A 2 19.71 0.00 4.07
C GLY A 2 18.44 0.86 4.03
N ARG A 3 17.91 1.13 2.83
CA ARG A 3 16.65 1.87 2.63
C ARG A 3 15.48 1.34 3.47
N LYS A 4 15.43 0.01 3.68
CA LYS A 4 14.44 -0.65 4.55
C LYS A 4 14.58 -0.27 6.03
N GLU A 5 15.80 -0.12 6.55
CA GLU A 5 16.05 0.24 7.94
C GLU A 5 15.65 1.69 8.22
N GLU A 6 15.92 2.60 7.27
CA GLU A 6 15.50 4.00 7.36
C GLU A 6 13.98 4.14 7.35
N LEU A 7 13.30 3.41 6.46
CA LEU A 7 11.84 3.38 6.41
C LEU A 7 11.23 2.83 7.72
N ALA A 8 11.76 1.72 8.23
CA ALA A 8 11.29 1.15 9.50
C ALA A 8 11.43 2.14 10.65
N LYS A 9 12.55 2.88 10.71
CA LYS A 9 12.76 3.92 11.72
C LYS A 9 11.73 5.05 11.60
N LYS A 10 11.49 5.56 10.39
CA LYS A 10 10.49 6.61 10.16
C LYS A 10 9.07 6.17 10.53
N VAL A 11 8.70 4.92 10.21
CA VAL A 11 7.40 4.37 10.64
C VAL A 11 7.27 4.35 12.16
N GLN A 12 8.32 3.94 12.89
CA GLN A 12 8.33 3.95 14.36
C GLN A 12 8.18 5.36 14.94
N GLU A 13 8.81 6.36 14.33
CA GLU A 13 8.67 7.76 14.74
C GLU A 13 7.25 8.29 14.50
N LEU A 14 6.65 7.96 13.35
CA LEU A 14 5.31 8.44 12.96
C LEU A 14 4.15 7.74 13.67
N ILE A 15 4.33 6.48 14.12
CA ILE A 15 3.27 5.71 14.82
C ILE A 15 2.74 6.42 16.07
N HIS A 16 3.57 7.24 16.71
CA HIS A 16 3.19 7.96 17.93
C HIS A 16 2.54 9.32 17.66
N ASP A 17 2.57 9.82 16.42
CA ASP A 17 1.97 11.10 16.04
C ASP A 17 0.65 10.90 15.28
N LEU A 18 -0.45 10.89 16.04
CA LEU A 18 -1.80 10.71 15.52
C LEU A 18 -2.18 11.73 14.42
N LYS A 19 -1.59 12.93 14.41
CA LYS A 19 -1.90 13.95 13.39
C LYS A 19 -1.35 13.57 12.01
N HIS A 20 -0.31 12.75 11.99
CA HIS A 20 0.40 12.33 10.78
C HIS A 20 0.01 10.92 10.30
N ILE A 21 -0.97 10.27 10.95
CA ILE A 21 -1.48 8.96 10.54
C ILE A 21 -2.73 9.11 9.69
N ARG A 22 -2.82 8.36 8.59
CA ARG A 22 -4.03 8.21 7.77
C ARG A 22 -4.35 6.73 7.61
N ASN A 23 -5.49 6.31 8.11
CA ASN A 23 -6.01 4.96 7.88
C ASN A 23 -7.07 5.06 6.78
N ILE A 24 -6.82 4.40 5.65
CA ILE A 24 -7.68 4.45 4.46
C ILE A 24 -7.93 3.04 3.95
N GLY A 25 -9.03 2.87 3.22
CA GLY A 25 -9.28 1.64 2.47
C GLY A 25 -9.76 1.95 1.05
N THR A 26 -9.40 1.10 0.10
CA THR A 26 -9.97 1.17 -1.26
C THR A 26 -11.32 0.46 -1.26
N ALA A 27 -12.31 1.03 -1.95
CA ALA A 27 -13.62 0.41 -2.14
C ALA A 27 -14.16 0.84 -3.51
N ALA A 28 -14.57 -0.14 -4.30
CA ALA A 28 -15.13 0.01 -5.64
C ALA A 28 -15.72 -1.34 -6.07
N HIS A 29 -16.53 -1.33 -7.13
CA HIS A 29 -17.07 -2.55 -7.72
C HIS A 29 -15.97 -3.50 -8.25
N ILE A 30 -16.32 -4.76 -8.51
CA ILE A 30 -15.42 -5.74 -9.13
C ILE A 30 -14.87 -5.18 -10.46
N ASP A 31 -13.62 -5.49 -10.77
CA ASP A 31 -12.89 -5.06 -11.98
C ASP A 31 -12.68 -3.54 -12.15
N HIS A 32 -12.94 -2.73 -11.12
CA HIS A 32 -12.68 -1.28 -11.16
C HIS A 32 -11.24 -0.88 -10.77
N GLY A 33 -10.32 -1.85 -10.65
CA GLY A 33 -8.89 -1.58 -10.46
C GLY A 33 -8.48 -1.10 -9.07
N LYS A 34 -9.18 -1.53 -8.00
CA LYS A 34 -8.81 -1.23 -6.60
C LYS A 34 -7.36 -1.66 -6.31
N THR A 35 -7.05 -2.91 -6.59
CA THR A 35 -5.73 -3.52 -6.35
C THR A 35 -4.65 -2.83 -7.17
N THR A 36 -4.94 -2.54 -8.45
CA THR A 36 -4.03 -1.80 -9.33
C THR A 36 -3.72 -0.40 -8.81
N LEU A 37 -4.71 0.31 -8.23
CA LEU A 37 -4.48 1.60 -7.59
C LEU A 37 -3.57 1.44 -6.36
N SER A 38 -3.89 0.49 -5.49
CA SER A 38 -3.15 0.23 -4.26
C SER A 38 -1.67 -0.09 -4.52
N ASP A 39 -1.37 -0.94 -5.50
CA ASP A 39 0.01 -1.27 -5.88
C ASP A 39 0.78 -0.07 -6.42
N ASN A 40 0.16 0.72 -7.30
CA ASN A 40 0.81 1.90 -7.88
C ASN A 40 1.09 2.98 -6.83
N LEU A 41 0.23 3.12 -5.82
CA LEU A 41 0.50 3.99 -4.68
C LEU A 41 1.73 3.52 -3.88
N LEU A 42 1.86 2.22 -3.63
CA LEU A 42 3.02 1.65 -2.94
C LEU A 42 4.31 1.82 -3.74
N ALA A 43 4.23 1.70 -5.07
CA ALA A 43 5.36 1.93 -5.97
C ALA A 43 5.79 3.39 -5.98
N GLY A 44 4.83 4.32 -6.11
CA GLY A 44 5.09 5.76 -6.06
C GLY A 44 5.65 6.22 -4.71
N ALA A 45 5.28 5.55 -3.62
CA ALA A 45 5.88 5.78 -2.29
C ALA A 45 7.27 5.13 -2.12
N GLY A 46 7.74 4.37 -3.12
CA GLY A 46 9.03 3.69 -3.11
C GLY A 46 9.11 2.50 -2.14
N MET A 47 7.96 1.92 -1.78
CA MET A 47 7.86 0.72 -0.93
C MET A 47 8.11 -0.56 -1.74
N ILE A 48 7.80 -0.53 -3.03
CA ILE A 48 8.01 -1.62 -4.00
C ILE A 48 8.71 -1.06 -5.25
N SER A 49 9.34 -1.91 -6.07
CA SER A 49 9.91 -1.46 -7.34
C SER A 49 8.81 -1.25 -8.39
N GLU A 50 8.95 -0.25 -9.24
CA GLU A 50 8.00 0.02 -10.34
C GLU A 50 7.83 -1.19 -11.28
N ALA A 51 8.87 -2.00 -11.45
CA ALA A 51 8.82 -3.21 -12.28
C ALA A 51 7.97 -4.33 -11.68
N LEU A 52 7.78 -4.33 -10.35
CA LEU A 52 6.92 -5.27 -9.62
C LEU A 52 5.50 -4.72 -9.42
N ALA A 53 5.30 -3.41 -9.59
CA ALA A 53 4.02 -2.75 -9.41
C ALA A 53 3.05 -3.09 -10.54
N GLY A 54 1.87 -3.63 -10.21
CA GLY A 54 0.79 -3.91 -11.17
C GLY A 54 0.99 -5.12 -12.08
N THR A 55 2.21 -5.67 -12.20
CA THR A 55 2.50 -6.94 -12.89
C THR A 55 2.39 -8.14 -11.95
N GLN A 56 2.80 -7.94 -10.70
CA GLN A 56 2.61 -8.87 -9.61
C GLN A 56 1.73 -8.12 -8.63
N LEU A 57 0.42 -8.38 -8.66
CA LEU A 57 -0.54 -7.77 -7.75
C LEU A 57 -0.14 -8.18 -6.33
N LEU A 58 0.74 -7.39 -5.69
CA LEU A 58 1.47 -7.80 -4.48
C LEU A 58 0.53 -7.97 -3.30
N LEU A 59 -0.62 -7.32 -3.39
CA LEU A 59 -1.73 -7.42 -2.46
C LEU A 59 -2.59 -8.67 -2.71
N ASP A 60 -2.67 -9.15 -3.95
CA ASP A 60 -3.28 -10.43 -4.32
C ASP A 60 -2.22 -11.54 -4.28
N TYR A 61 -1.81 -11.91 -3.06
CA TYR A 61 -0.76 -12.92 -2.84
C TYR A 61 -1.27 -14.37 -2.93
N ASP A 62 -2.59 -14.58 -2.96
CA ASP A 62 -3.20 -15.91 -3.11
C ASP A 62 -3.22 -16.33 -4.60
N GLU A 63 -2.85 -17.58 -4.88
CA GLU A 63 -2.80 -18.10 -6.26
C GLU A 63 -4.18 -18.07 -6.94
N GLN A 64 -5.29 -18.19 -6.20
CA GLN A 64 -6.63 -18.09 -6.78
C GLN A 64 -6.99 -16.65 -7.13
N GLU A 65 -6.53 -15.69 -6.33
CA GLU A 65 -6.71 -14.25 -6.61
C GLU A 65 -5.98 -13.89 -7.91
N GLN A 66 -4.72 -14.29 -8.05
CA GLN A 66 -3.94 -14.05 -9.28
C GLN A 66 -4.51 -14.76 -10.50
N ALA A 67 -4.94 -16.03 -10.36
CA ALA A 67 -5.49 -16.80 -11.47
C ALA A 67 -6.83 -16.24 -11.98
N ARG A 68 -7.58 -15.56 -11.11
CA ARG A 68 -8.93 -15.03 -11.42
C ARG A 68 -8.97 -13.52 -11.60
N GLY A 69 -7.91 -12.79 -11.23
CA GLY A 69 -7.88 -11.33 -11.25
C GLY A 69 -8.86 -10.69 -10.27
N ILE A 70 -9.11 -11.33 -9.12
CA ILE A 70 -10.05 -10.85 -8.09
C ILE A 70 -9.37 -10.77 -6.74
N THR A 71 -9.77 -9.82 -5.91
CA THR A 71 -9.36 -9.74 -4.50
C THR A 71 -10.40 -10.48 -3.64
N ILE A 72 -9.97 -11.55 -2.95
CA ILE A 72 -10.80 -12.39 -2.07
C ILE A 72 -10.58 -11.98 -0.61
N ASN A 73 -9.34 -11.67 -0.23
CA ASN A 73 -8.94 -11.27 1.10
C ASN A 73 -8.55 -9.79 1.15
N ALA A 74 -8.80 -9.15 2.28
CA ALA A 74 -8.30 -7.79 2.48
C ALA A 74 -6.78 -7.80 2.69
N ALA A 75 -6.07 -6.96 1.94
CA ALA A 75 -4.62 -6.81 2.05
C ALA A 75 -4.27 -5.50 2.76
N ASN A 76 -3.27 -5.55 3.65
CA ASN A 76 -2.85 -4.38 4.43
C ASN A 76 -1.46 -3.95 4.00
N ALA A 77 -1.29 -2.64 3.77
CA ALA A 77 0.00 -2.05 3.45
C ALA A 77 0.19 -0.71 4.16
N SER A 78 1.43 -0.31 4.36
CA SER A 78 1.77 1.00 4.91
C SER A 78 2.78 1.70 4.00
N MET A 79 2.62 3.00 3.85
CA MET A 79 3.50 3.85 3.06
C MET A 79 3.75 5.18 3.76
N ILE A 80 4.95 5.73 3.54
CA ILE A 80 5.29 7.08 3.98
C ILE A 80 5.13 8.02 2.80
N HIS A 81 4.38 9.09 2.99
CA HIS A 81 4.16 10.11 1.96
C HIS A 81 4.46 11.50 2.51
N LYS A 82 5.20 12.31 1.75
CA LYS A 82 5.52 13.68 2.12
C LYS A 82 4.51 14.63 1.51
N TYR A 83 3.83 15.42 2.34
CA TYR A 83 2.85 16.42 1.94
C TYR A 83 3.10 17.72 2.71
N ASN A 84 3.18 18.87 2.03
CA ASN A 84 3.44 20.18 2.65
C ASN A 84 4.64 20.21 3.63
N ASN A 85 5.73 19.54 3.26
CA ASN A 85 6.94 19.39 4.08
C ASN A 85 6.81 18.53 5.35
N GLU A 86 5.67 17.88 5.56
CA GLU A 86 5.44 16.93 6.65
C GLU A 86 5.38 15.50 6.09
N GLU A 87 5.85 14.53 6.85
CA GLU A 87 5.76 13.10 6.52
C GLU A 87 4.52 12.50 7.17
N TYR A 88 3.78 11.70 6.40
CA TYR A 88 2.57 11.03 6.85
C TYR A 88 2.73 9.52 6.72
N LEU A 89 2.30 8.79 7.75
CA LEU A 89 2.13 7.35 7.71
C LEU A 89 0.72 7.05 7.19
N ILE A 90 0.63 6.48 6.00
CA ILE A 90 -0.63 6.05 5.40
C ILE A 90 -0.73 4.54 5.52
N ASN A 91 -1.71 4.06 6.27
CA ASN A 91 -2.09 2.66 6.33
C ASN A 91 -3.25 2.44 5.36
N LEU A 92 -3.04 1.57 4.38
CA LEU A 92 -3.96 1.25 3.30
C LEU A 92 -4.48 -0.18 3.48
N ILE A 93 -5.81 -0.32 3.42
CA ILE A 93 -6.48 -1.61 3.34
C ILE A 93 -7.08 -1.76 1.95
N ASP A 94 -6.56 -2.68 1.15
CA ASP A 94 -7.17 -3.05 -0.12
C ASP A 94 -8.29 -4.06 0.15
N THR A 95 -9.51 -3.74 -0.27
CA THR A 95 -10.70 -4.55 0.08
C THR A 95 -11.24 -5.33 -1.12
N PRO A 96 -11.87 -6.50 -0.89
CA PRO A 96 -12.60 -7.23 -1.92
C PRO A 96 -13.66 -6.37 -2.64
N GLY A 97 -13.87 -6.66 -3.92
CA GLY A 97 -14.82 -5.98 -4.81
C GLY A 97 -16.24 -6.52 -4.78
#